data_AF-A0A178FAZ2-F1
#
_entry.id   AF-A0A178FAZ2-F1
#
_cell.length_a   1.000
_cell.length_b   1.000
_cell.length_c   1.000
_cell.angle_alpha   90.00
_cell.angle_beta   90.00
_cell.angle_gamma   90.00
#
_symmetry.space_group_name_H-M   'P 1'
#
loop_
_entity.id
_entity.type
_entity.pdbx_description
1 polymer ?
#
loop_
_entity_poly.entity_id
_entity_poly.type
_entity_poly.pdbx_seq_one_letter_code
_entity_poly.pdbx_strand_id
1 'polypeptide(L)'
;MSSKTSEPELSFETMSTKSFIPGGRLNSSEILYEACEDVFLVYLDFVGGSSISSSDYSLFRTLTRNFETRFLEDMWCLNVLDPDELTRVTSYIPEIIQFIEKIIDNGFAYSTLDGSIYFNIDKFENAGNHYAKLEPWNRHNKHLQRDGEGSLSKNTTAKASKNDFALWEASRPGEPSWPSPWGNGRPGWHIECSAMASAKLGSQIDIHSGGIDLAFPHHDNELPQSEAY
;
A
#
# COMPACT_ATOMS: atom_id res chain seq x y z
N MET A 1 25.19 1.54 34.60
CA MET A 1 24.58 1.23 33.30
C MET A 1 23.44 0.26 33.55
N SER A 2 22.21 0.76 33.60
CA SER A 2 21.01 -0.08 33.65
C SER A 2 20.10 0.40 32.53
N SER A 3 19.88 -0.46 31.54
CA SER A 3 19.03 -0.21 30.39
C SER A 3 17.57 -0.29 30.81
N LYS A 4 16.88 0.85 30.85
CA LYS A 4 15.43 0.89 30.90
C LYS A 4 14.89 0.55 29.51
N THR A 5 14.40 -0.66 29.34
CA THR A 5 13.42 -0.99 28.29
C THR A 5 12.11 -0.32 28.68
N SER A 6 11.70 0.69 27.91
CA SER A 6 10.40 1.36 28.09
C SER A 6 9.30 0.46 27.54
N GLU A 7 8.45 -0.07 28.41
CA GLU A 7 7.17 -0.67 28.03
C GLU A 7 6.25 0.40 27.42
N PRO A 8 5.44 0.07 26.40
CA PRO A 8 4.47 1.01 25.85
C PRO A 8 3.29 1.21 26.82
N GLU A 9 2.99 2.46 27.16
CA GLU A 9 1.75 2.82 27.86
C GLU A 9 0.55 2.61 26.92
N LEU A 10 -0.28 1.60 27.19
CA LEU A 10 -1.59 1.45 26.55
C LEU A 10 -2.57 2.46 27.15
N SER A 11 -3.08 3.40 26.34
CA SER A 11 -4.22 4.24 26.70
C SER A 11 -5.53 3.48 26.45
N PHE A 12 -6.34 3.33 27.50
CA PHE A 12 -7.51 2.44 27.57
C PHE A 12 -8.82 3.01 26.96
N GLU A 13 -8.78 4.09 26.18
CA GLU A 13 -10.00 4.87 25.90
C GLU A 13 -10.87 4.42 24.72
N THR A 14 -10.62 3.28 24.07
CA THR A 14 -11.51 2.79 22.98
C THR A 14 -11.70 1.27 22.97
N MET A 15 -12.11 0.68 24.10
CA MET A 15 -12.62 -0.72 24.10
C MET A 15 -14.14 -0.72 23.87
N SER A 16 -14.58 -0.98 22.64
CA SER A 16 -15.98 -1.29 22.35
C SER A 16 -16.12 -2.80 22.17
N THR A 17 -16.66 -3.49 23.17
CA THR A 17 -16.99 -4.91 23.07
C THR A 17 -18.23 -5.07 22.19
N LYS A 18 -18.08 -5.73 21.03
CA LYS A 18 -19.22 -6.07 20.17
C LYS A 18 -20.17 -7.01 20.92
N SER A 19 -21.47 -6.72 20.79
CA SER A 19 -22.54 -7.49 21.40
C SER A 19 -22.69 -8.88 20.76
N PHE A 20 -22.70 -9.89 21.62
CA PHE A 20 -22.80 -11.33 21.35
C PHE A 20 -24.11 -11.72 20.61
N ILE A 21 -23.99 -12.52 19.54
CA ILE A 21 -25.13 -13.20 18.88
C ILE A 21 -25.01 -14.72 19.16
N PRO A 22 -25.99 -15.38 19.82
CA PRO A 22 -25.88 -16.80 20.17
C PRO A 22 -26.27 -17.69 18.99
N GLY A 23 -25.32 -18.44 18.43
CA GLY A 23 -25.58 -19.37 17.31
C GLY A 23 -24.67 -20.60 17.20
N GLY A 24 -23.72 -20.83 18.11
CA GLY A 24 -22.87 -22.03 18.14
C GLY A 24 -22.17 -22.18 19.49
N ARG A 25 -21.97 -23.42 19.98
CA ARG A 25 -21.20 -23.66 21.22
C ARG A 25 -19.71 -23.51 20.93
N LEU A 26 -19.20 -22.29 21.06
CA LEU A 26 -17.76 -22.04 21.13
C LEU A 26 -17.20 -22.63 22.43
N ASN A 27 -16.02 -23.22 22.39
CA ASN A 27 -15.35 -23.71 23.60
C ASN A 27 -14.78 -22.53 24.43
N SER A 28 -14.47 -22.75 25.71
CA SER A 28 -14.03 -21.67 26.61
C SER A 28 -12.77 -20.94 26.14
N SER A 29 -11.91 -21.60 25.36
CA SER A 29 -10.72 -20.97 24.75
C SER A 29 -11.05 -20.06 23.57
N GLU A 30 -12.00 -20.43 22.70
CA GLU A 30 -12.47 -19.60 21.59
C GLU A 30 -13.15 -18.34 22.09
N ILE A 31 -14.00 -18.46 23.12
CA ILE A 31 -14.67 -17.31 23.75
C ILE A 31 -13.64 -16.35 24.36
N LEU A 32 -12.61 -16.88 25.02
CA LEU A 32 -11.54 -16.05 25.58
C LEU A 32 -10.72 -15.37 24.47
N TYR A 33 -10.42 -16.09 23.38
CA TYR A 33 -9.72 -15.52 22.24
C TYR A 33 -10.52 -14.38 21.61
N GLU A 34 -11.80 -14.60 21.26
CA GLU A 34 -12.67 -13.57 20.68
C GLU A 34 -12.81 -12.35 21.60
N ALA A 35 -12.93 -12.56 22.91
CA ALA A 35 -13.05 -11.47 23.89
C ALA A 35 -11.75 -10.65 24.06
N CYS A 36 -10.60 -11.17 23.63
CA CYS A 36 -9.29 -10.57 23.83
C CYS A 36 -8.48 -10.43 22.53
N GLU A 37 -9.09 -10.68 21.36
CA GLU A 37 -8.38 -10.75 20.07
C GLU A 37 -7.66 -9.44 19.76
N ASP A 38 -8.29 -8.30 20.06
CA ASP A 38 -7.70 -6.98 19.82
C ASP A 38 -6.37 -6.77 20.59
N VAL A 39 -6.25 -7.36 21.78
CA VAL A 39 -5.02 -7.30 22.59
C VAL A 39 -4.03 -8.36 22.11
N PHE A 40 -4.50 -9.58 21.86
CA PHE A 40 -3.64 -10.68 21.45
C PHE A 40 -3.03 -10.45 20.07
N LEU A 41 -3.78 -9.93 19.10
CA LEU A 41 -3.28 -9.67 17.75
C LEU A 41 -2.14 -8.66 17.77
N VAL A 42 -2.27 -7.56 18.51
CA VAL A 42 -1.20 -6.55 18.66
C VAL A 42 0.03 -7.15 19.34
N TYR A 43 -0.16 -7.95 20.39
CA TYR A 43 0.93 -8.62 21.07
C TYR A 43 1.62 -9.68 20.18
N LEU A 44 0.86 -10.49 19.46
CA LEU A 44 1.36 -11.53 18.56
C LEU A 44 2.12 -10.93 17.38
N ASP A 45 1.64 -9.82 16.82
CA ASP A 45 2.39 -9.08 15.80
C ASP A 45 3.72 -8.56 16.36
N PHE A 46 3.71 -8.01 17.57
CA PHE A 46 4.92 -7.52 18.23
C PHE A 46 5.96 -8.63 18.49
N VAL A 47 5.55 -9.80 18.99
CA VAL A 47 6.49 -10.89 19.32
C VAL A 47 6.83 -11.80 18.14
N GLY A 48 5.96 -11.88 17.14
CA GLY A 48 6.02 -12.92 16.11
C GLY A 48 5.86 -12.42 14.67
N GLY A 49 5.44 -11.18 14.42
CA GLY A 49 5.20 -10.67 13.06
C GLY A 49 6.42 -10.76 12.17
N SER A 50 7.60 -10.42 12.69
CA SER A 50 8.88 -10.51 11.95
C SER A 50 9.32 -11.94 11.61
N SER A 51 8.74 -12.95 12.25
CA SER A 51 9.05 -14.37 11.98
C SER A 51 8.26 -14.94 10.80
N ILE A 52 7.25 -14.20 10.30
CA ILE A 52 6.48 -14.58 9.13
C ILE A 52 7.42 -14.55 7.91
N SER A 53 7.35 -15.61 7.09
CA SER A 53 8.14 -15.67 5.87
C SER A 53 7.62 -14.66 4.84
N SER A 54 8.45 -13.70 4.47
CA SER A 54 8.12 -12.70 3.43
C SER A 54 7.84 -13.29 2.04
N SER A 55 8.27 -14.53 1.80
CA SER A 55 8.02 -15.28 0.56
C SER A 55 6.83 -16.23 0.64
N ASP A 56 6.27 -16.46 1.84
CA ASP A 56 5.04 -17.23 1.98
C ASP A 56 3.81 -16.31 1.81
N TYR A 57 3.32 -16.29 0.57
CA TYR A 57 2.15 -15.47 0.24
C TYR A 57 0.82 -16.11 0.69
N SER A 58 0.81 -17.33 1.24
CA SER A 58 -0.44 -18.04 1.54
C SER A 58 -1.29 -17.32 2.58
N LEU A 59 -0.66 -16.78 3.63
CA LEU A 59 -1.33 -16.01 4.68
C LEU A 59 -1.99 -14.75 4.12
N PHE A 60 -1.20 -13.91 3.43
CA PHE A 60 -1.68 -12.66 2.83
C PHE A 60 -2.75 -12.91 1.76
N ARG A 61 -2.57 -13.96 0.94
CA ARG A 61 -3.52 -14.34 -0.10
C ARG A 61 -4.82 -14.83 0.50
N THR A 62 -4.79 -15.63 1.56
CA THR A 62 -6.02 -16.14 2.20
C THR A 62 -6.85 -14.99 2.74
N LEU A 63 -6.21 -14.04 3.44
CA LEU A 63 -6.88 -12.87 3.98
C LEU A 63 -7.47 -11.99 2.86
N THR A 64 -6.65 -11.61 1.88
CA THR A 64 -7.08 -10.74 0.77
C THR A 64 -8.18 -11.37 -0.07
N ARG A 65 -8.13 -12.70 -0.30
CA ARG A 65 -9.17 -13.42 -1.04
C ARG A 65 -10.49 -13.48 -0.31
N ASN A 66 -10.47 -13.67 1.00
CA ASN A 66 -11.67 -13.62 1.81
C ASN A 66 -12.39 -12.26 1.64
N PHE A 67 -11.65 -11.15 1.75
CA PHE A 67 -12.23 -9.81 1.57
C PHE A 67 -12.60 -9.47 0.13
N GLU A 68 -11.83 -9.95 -0.86
CA GLU A 68 -12.19 -9.84 -2.28
C GLU A 68 -13.53 -10.52 -2.57
N THR A 69 -13.73 -11.76 -2.09
CA THR A 69 -14.99 -12.48 -2.24
C THR A 69 -16.15 -11.74 -1.58
N ARG A 70 -15.99 -11.28 -0.34
CA ARG A 70 -17.04 -10.53 0.37
C ARG A 70 -17.39 -9.22 -0.32
N PHE A 71 -16.38 -8.50 -0.83
CA PHE A 71 -16.62 -7.28 -1.61
C PHE A 71 -17.47 -7.55 -2.85
N LEU A 72 -17.15 -8.61 -3.62
CA LEU A 72 -17.93 -8.98 -4.80
C LEU A 72 -19.35 -9.41 -4.44
N GLU A 73 -19.52 -10.16 -3.36
CA GLU A 73 -20.86 -10.53 -2.84
C GLU A 73 -21.71 -9.30 -2.53
N ASP A 74 -21.14 -8.30 -1.85
CA ASP A 74 -21.80 -7.03 -1.56
C ASP A 74 -22.15 -6.26 -2.86
N MET A 75 -21.25 -6.22 -3.84
CA MET A 75 -21.49 -5.59 -5.13
C MET A 75 -22.64 -6.27 -5.90
N TRP A 76 -22.71 -7.61 -5.88
CA TRP A 76 -23.82 -8.36 -6.46
C TRP A 76 -25.15 -8.08 -5.76
N CYS A 77 -25.14 -7.95 -4.43
CA CYS A 77 -26.33 -7.58 -3.67
C CYS A 77 -26.84 -6.18 -4.02
N LEU A 78 -25.94 -5.28 -4.42
CA LEU A 78 -26.25 -3.94 -4.93
C LEU A 78 -26.56 -3.91 -6.43
N ASN A 79 -26.61 -5.07 -7.08
CA ASN A 79 -26.85 -5.23 -8.52
C ASN A 79 -25.83 -4.48 -9.40
N VAL A 80 -24.58 -4.40 -8.94
CA VAL A 80 -23.43 -3.92 -9.70
C VAL A 80 -22.92 -5.06 -10.58
N LEU A 81 -22.60 -4.76 -11.83
CA LEU A 81 -22.06 -5.73 -12.78
C LEU A 81 -20.61 -6.10 -12.42
N ASP A 82 -20.22 -7.33 -12.76
CA ASP A 82 -18.82 -7.72 -12.71
C ASP A 82 -17.98 -6.88 -13.69
N PRO A 83 -16.72 -6.56 -13.33
CA PRO A 83 -15.80 -5.97 -14.29
C PRO A 83 -15.45 -7.00 -15.37
N ASP A 84 -15.21 -6.54 -16.60
CA ASP A 84 -14.72 -7.41 -17.68
C ASP A 84 -13.39 -8.09 -17.31
N GLU A 85 -12.56 -7.39 -16.53
CA GLU A 85 -11.34 -7.94 -15.98
C GLU A 85 -11.05 -7.45 -14.55
N LEU A 86 -10.74 -8.39 -13.66
CA LEU A 86 -10.30 -8.12 -12.29
C LEU A 86 -8.78 -8.34 -12.18
N THR A 87 -8.03 -7.25 -12.16
CA THR A 87 -6.57 -7.25 -11.99
C THR A 87 -6.17 -7.34 -10.52
N ARG A 88 -4.97 -7.87 -10.28
CA ARG A 88 -4.43 -8.03 -8.93
C ARG A 88 -2.96 -7.73 -8.95
N VAL A 89 -2.53 -6.76 -8.15
CA VAL A 89 -1.14 -6.28 -8.05
C VAL A 89 -0.12 -7.40 -7.99
N THR A 90 -0.41 -8.42 -7.16
CA THR A 90 0.46 -9.60 -6.97
C THR A 90 0.73 -10.40 -8.24
N SER A 91 -0.05 -10.21 -9.31
CA SER A 91 0.10 -10.85 -10.62
C SER A 91 0.80 -9.95 -11.66
N TYR A 92 1.11 -8.69 -11.31
CA TYR A 92 1.71 -7.69 -12.20
C TYR A 92 3.08 -7.18 -11.70
N ILE A 93 3.70 -7.89 -10.76
CA ILE A 93 4.99 -7.48 -10.19
C ILE A 93 6.07 -7.29 -11.27
N PRO A 94 6.24 -8.19 -12.27
CA PRO A 94 7.22 -7.98 -13.34
C PRO A 94 6.95 -6.72 -14.17
N GLU A 95 5.69 -6.42 -14.47
CA GLU A 95 5.26 -5.24 -15.21
C GLU A 95 5.53 -3.96 -14.41
N ILE A 96 5.22 -3.98 -13.10
CA ILE A 96 5.51 -2.86 -12.20
C ILE A 96 7.02 -2.59 -12.13
N ILE A 97 7.85 -3.62 -11.98
CA ILE A 97 9.31 -3.46 -11.96
C ILE A 97 9.80 -2.82 -13.27
N GLN A 98 9.37 -3.34 -14.42
CA GLN A 98 9.72 -2.77 -15.74
C GLN A 98 9.25 -1.31 -15.88
N PHE A 99 8.07 -0.99 -15.36
CA PHE A 99 7.54 0.36 -15.37
C PHE A 99 8.43 1.32 -14.57
N ILE A 100 8.87 0.90 -13.39
CA ILE A 100 9.77 1.69 -12.53
C ILE A 100 11.16 1.82 -13.15
N GLU A 101 11.72 0.75 -13.71
CA GLU A 101 13.01 0.79 -14.44
C GLU A 101 12.97 1.86 -15.54
N LYS A 102 11.88 1.93 -16.29
CA LYS A 102 11.71 2.90 -17.36
C LYS A 102 11.64 4.35 -16.85
N ILE A 103 10.94 4.60 -15.74
CA ILE A 103 10.91 5.92 -15.08
C ILE A 103 12.32 6.32 -14.61
N ILE A 104 13.10 5.37 -14.09
CA ILE A 104 14.50 5.60 -13.68
C ILE A 104 15.35 5.96 -14.91
N ASP A 105 15.23 5.19 -16.01
CA ASP A 105 15.97 5.42 -17.26
C ASP A 105 15.66 6.79 -17.88
N ASN A 106 14.40 7.22 -17.78
CA ASN A 106 13.97 8.55 -18.21
C ASN A 106 14.41 9.67 -17.25
N GLY A 107 15.03 9.32 -16.11
CA GLY A 107 15.66 10.24 -15.16
C GLY A 107 14.74 10.80 -14.09
N PHE A 108 13.52 10.29 -13.97
CA PHE A 108 12.46 10.80 -13.08
C PHE A 108 12.33 10.04 -11.76
N ALA A 109 13.14 9.01 -11.52
CA ALA A 109 13.17 8.29 -10.26
C ALA A 109 14.61 8.08 -9.76
N TYR A 110 14.75 7.75 -8.48
CA TYR A 110 16.04 7.47 -7.85
C TYR A 110 15.92 6.40 -6.77
N SER A 111 17.00 5.63 -6.60
CA SER A 111 17.13 4.63 -5.55
C SER A 111 17.75 5.19 -4.28
N THR A 112 17.31 4.71 -3.13
CA THR A 112 17.92 4.97 -1.82
C THR A 112 18.76 3.79 -1.34
N LEU A 113 19.57 4.00 -0.30
CA LEU A 113 20.53 3.00 0.19
C LEU A 113 19.87 1.72 0.74
N ASP A 114 18.61 1.81 1.17
CA ASP A 114 17.80 0.70 1.66
C ASP A 114 17.13 -0.12 0.54
N GLY A 115 17.25 0.29 -0.72
CA GLY A 115 16.63 -0.38 -1.87
C GLY A 115 15.25 0.14 -2.25
N SER A 116 14.76 1.19 -1.59
CA SER A 116 13.51 1.87 -1.98
C SER A 116 13.75 2.76 -3.21
N ILE A 117 12.72 2.94 -4.04
CA ILE A 117 12.72 3.82 -5.22
C ILE A 117 11.67 4.89 -5.04
N TYR A 118 12.06 6.15 -5.26
CA TYR A 118 11.17 7.31 -5.17
C TYR A 118 11.08 8.05 -6.50
N PHE A 119 9.90 8.60 -6.77
CA PHE A 119 9.67 9.51 -7.88
C PHE A 119 10.21 10.90 -7.52
N ASN A 120 10.95 11.52 -8.43
CA ASN A 120 11.55 12.84 -8.25
C ASN A 120 10.67 13.92 -8.89
N ILE A 121 9.82 14.54 -8.09
CA ILE A 121 8.88 15.57 -8.58
C ILE A 121 9.63 16.75 -9.18
N ASP A 122 10.71 17.19 -8.53
CA ASP A 122 11.46 18.36 -8.96
C ASP A 122 12.10 18.15 -10.34
N LYS A 123 12.68 16.97 -10.61
CA LYS A 123 13.21 16.64 -11.94
C LYS A 123 12.12 16.56 -13.00
N PHE A 124 10.97 15.98 -12.65
CA PHE A 124 9.84 15.88 -13.57
C PHE A 124 9.34 17.26 -14.00
N GLU A 125 9.18 18.19 -13.05
CA GLU A 125 8.79 19.56 -13.35
C GLU A 125 9.87 20.36 -14.07
N ASN A 126 11.14 20.19 -13.69
CA ASN A 126 12.27 20.85 -14.37
C ASN A 126 12.44 20.41 -15.84
N ALA A 127 11.91 19.24 -16.21
CA ALA A 127 11.84 18.78 -17.61
C ALA A 127 10.67 19.40 -18.39
N GLY A 128 9.86 20.26 -17.77
CA GLY A 128 8.73 20.95 -18.40
C GLY A 128 7.36 20.29 -18.17
N ASN A 129 7.29 19.23 -17.35
CA ASN A 129 6.03 18.60 -16.99
C ASN A 129 5.39 19.26 -15.75
N HIS A 130 4.18 18.83 -15.38
CA HIS A 130 3.43 19.40 -14.25
C HIS A 130 2.96 18.32 -13.29
N TYR A 131 3.24 18.52 -12.00
CA TYR A 131 2.76 17.66 -10.92
C TYR A 131 1.52 18.25 -10.24
N ALA A 132 0.68 17.39 -9.65
CA ALA A 132 -0.58 17.74 -8.99
C ALA A 132 -1.55 18.51 -9.92
N LYS A 133 -1.87 17.90 -11.07
CA LYS A 133 -2.73 18.51 -12.10
C LYS A 133 -4.21 18.56 -11.71
N LEU A 134 -4.67 17.61 -10.88
CA LEU A 134 -6.08 17.49 -10.50
C LEU A 134 -6.41 18.38 -9.30
N GLU A 135 -5.62 18.32 -8.23
CA GLU A 135 -5.78 19.15 -7.03
C GLU A 135 -4.49 19.92 -6.68
N PRO A 136 -4.09 20.92 -7.49
CA PRO A 136 -2.85 21.66 -7.29
C PRO A 136 -2.75 22.36 -5.92
N TRP A 137 -3.87 22.69 -5.29
CA TRP A 137 -3.92 23.26 -3.94
C TRP A 137 -3.48 22.28 -2.85
N ASN A 138 -3.56 20.97 -3.10
CA ASN A 138 -3.16 19.92 -2.16
C ASN A 138 -1.70 19.48 -2.32
N ARG A 139 -0.98 19.99 -3.32
CA ARG A 139 0.42 19.65 -3.63
C ARG A 139 1.34 19.60 -2.41
N HIS A 140 1.19 20.50 -1.45
CA HIS A 140 2.02 20.61 -0.24
C HIS A 140 1.32 20.12 1.04
N ASN A 141 0.18 19.45 0.91
CA ASN A 141 -0.59 18.93 2.03
C ASN A 141 0.06 17.64 2.56
N LYS A 142 0.90 17.80 3.58
CA LYS A 142 1.64 16.70 4.21
C LYS A 142 0.76 15.62 4.82
N HIS A 143 -0.46 15.96 5.23
CA HIS A 143 -1.38 14.97 5.78
C HIS A 143 -1.81 14.00 4.68
N LEU A 144 -2.34 14.53 3.58
CA LEU A 144 -2.80 13.74 2.44
C LEU A 144 -1.65 12.97 1.78
N GLN A 145 -0.46 13.59 1.66
CA GLN A 145 0.73 12.89 1.16
C GLN A 145 1.08 11.68 2.01
N ARG A 146 1.07 11.81 3.34
CA ARG A 146 1.37 10.70 4.26
C ARG A 146 0.34 9.59 4.17
N ASP A 147 -0.95 9.94 4.03
CA ASP A 147 -2.00 8.94 3.85
C ASP A 147 -1.81 8.15 2.54
N GLY A 148 -1.27 8.79 1.49
CA GLY A 148 -0.89 8.17 0.22
C GLY A 148 0.35 7.26 0.26
N GLU A 149 1.24 7.43 1.23
CA GLU A 149 2.43 6.57 1.38
C GLU A 149 2.12 5.19 1.99
N GLY A 150 0.88 4.97 2.46
CA GLY A 150 0.47 3.72 3.08
C GLY A 150 0.98 3.54 4.51
N SER A 151 0.34 2.64 5.25
CA SER A 151 0.58 2.45 6.70
C SER A 151 1.94 1.83 7.06
N LEU A 152 2.64 1.24 6.08
CA LEU A 152 3.92 0.57 6.28
C LEU A 152 5.13 1.50 6.10
N SER A 153 4.94 2.66 5.45
CA SER A 153 5.97 3.71 5.32
C SER A 153 6.26 4.32 6.69
N LYS A 154 7.51 4.20 7.18
CA LYS A 154 7.97 4.83 8.44
C LYS A 154 9.24 5.66 8.31
N ASN A 155 9.95 5.60 7.17
CA ASN A 155 11.27 6.22 7.00
C ASN A 155 11.27 7.27 5.89
N THR A 156 10.78 8.47 6.21
CA THR A 156 10.83 9.64 5.29
C THR A 156 12.20 10.30 5.20
N THR A 157 13.19 9.85 5.97
CA THR A 157 14.52 10.48 6.06
C THR A 157 15.45 10.18 4.89
N ALA A 158 15.12 9.19 4.06
CA ALA A 158 15.92 8.80 2.90
C ALA A 158 15.57 9.56 1.60
N LYS A 159 14.46 10.30 1.60
CA LYS A 159 13.98 11.01 0.40
C LYS A 159 14.83 12.25 0.11
N ALA A 160 15.10 12.51 -1.17
CA ALA A 160 15.75 13.74 -1.62
C ALA A 160 14.86 14.96 -1.39
N SER A 161 13.54 14.82 -1.65
CA SER A 161 12.53 15.82 -1.32
C SER A 161 11.43 15.22 -0.44
N LYS A 162 10.84 16.04 0.44
CA LYS A 162 9.75 15.58 1.33
C LYS A 162 8.46 15.29 0.58
N ASN A 163 8.31 15.83 -0.63
CA ASN A 163 7.11 15.64 -1.45
C ASN A 163 7.22 14.40 -2.35
N ASP A 164 8.42 13.83 -2.52
CA ASP A 164 8.63 12.66 -3.37
C ASP A 164 7.87 11.46 -2.80
N PHE A 165 7.25 10.68 -3.68
CA PHE A 165 6.46 9.50 -3.31
C PHE A 165 7.13 8.20 -3.76
N ALA A 166 6.84 7.12 -3.05
CA ALA A 166 7.46 5.82 -3.31
C ALA A 166 6.89 5.18 -4.58
N LEU A 167 7.78 4.63 -5.40
CA LEU A 167 7.46 3.70 -6.48
C LEU A 167 7.68 2.25 -6.03
N TRP A 168 8.75 2.02 -5.28
CA TRP A 168 9.10 0.73 -4.70
C TRP A 168 9.57 0.94 -3.27
N GLU A 169 9.10 0.11 -2.35
CA GLU A 169 9.50 0.18 -0.95
C GLU A 169 10.23 -1.11 -0.56
N ALA A 170 11.40 -0.96 0.07
CA ALA A 170 12.08 -2.09 0.67
C ALA A 170 11.18 -2.75 1.74
N SER A 171 11.08 -4.09 1.70
CA SER A 171 10.24 -4.84 2.63
C SER A 171 10.99 -5.07 3.94
N ARG A 172 10.28 -4.98 5.06
CA ARG A 172 10.80 -5.40 6.36
C ARG A 172 10.59 -6.91 6.57
N PRO A 173 11.33 -7.55 7.48
CA PRO A 173 11.05 -8.93 7.88
C PRO A 173 9.59 -9.08 8.33
N GLY A 174 8.91 -10.12 7.85
CA GLY A 174 7.49 -10.36 8.14
C GLY A 174 6.52 -9.74 7.14
N GLU A 175 6.95 -8.76 6.35
CA GLU A 175 6.12 -8.16 5.30
C GLU A 175 6.21 -8.97 4.00
N PRO A 176 5.17 -8.98 3.15
CA PRO A 176 5.26 -9.59 1.82
C PRO A 176 6.33 -8.88 1.00
N SER A 177 7.09 -9.66 0.23
CA SER A 177 8.20 -9.14 -0.54
C SER A 177 8.39 -9.88 -1.86
N TRP A 178 8.89 -9.17 -2.86
CA TRP A 178 9.24 -9.68 -4.17
C TRP A 178 10.68 -9.27 -4.53
N PRO A 179 11.42 -10.13 -5.25
CA PRO A 179 12.74 -9.77 -5.75
C PRO A 179 12.64 -8.69 -6.83
N SER A 180 13.55 -7.74 -6.79
CA SER A 180 13.70 -6.69 -7.82
C SER A 180 15.19 -6.36 -8.02
N PRO A 181 15.54 -5.59 -9.07
CA PRO A 181 16.90 -5.10 -9.29
C PRO A 181 17.44 -4.26 -8.11
N TRP A 182 16.56 -3.70 -7.29
CA TRP A 182 16.90 -2.84 -6.15
C TRP A 182 16.88 -3.58 -4.81
N GLY A 183 16.68 -4.90 -4.83
CA GLY A 183 16.53 -5.74 -3.65
C GLY A 183 15.09 -6.18 -3.41
N ASN A 184 14.87 -6.88 -2.31
CA ASN A 184 13.56 -7.38 -1.93
C ASN A 184 12.66 -6.24 -1.44
N GLY A 185 11.49 -6.08 -2.04
CA GLY A 185 10.56 -5.03 -1.69
C GLY A 185 9.14 -5.28 -2.17
N ARG A 186 8.34 -4.23 -2.21
CA ARG A 186 6.95 -4.23 -2.67
C ARG A 186 6.67 -2.95 -3.45
N PRO A 187 5.67 -2.95 -4.34
CA PRO A 187 5.24 -1.73 -5.00
C PRO A 187 4.70 -0.71 -4.01
N GLY A 188 4.88 0.58 -4.32
CA GLY A 188 4.14 1.66 -3.67
C GLY A 188 2.70 1.74 -4.18
N TRP A 189 1.76 2.21 -3.36
CA TRP A 189 0.32 2.16 -3.68
C TRP A 189 -0.02 2.76 -5.06
N HIS A 190 0.56 3.91 -5.43
CA HIS A 190 0.21 4.61 -6.67
C HIS A 190 0.74 3.92 -7.94
N ILE A 191 1.91 3.29 -7.89
CA ILE A 191 2.54 2.71 -9.10
C ILE A 191 1.77 1.49 -9.62
N GLU A 192 0.99 0.86 -8.75
CA GLU A 192 0.19 -0.31 -9.04
C GLU A 192 -0.83 -0.02 -10.14
N CYS A 193 -1.63 1.06 -9.96
CA CYS A 193 -2.66 1.46 -10.92
C CYS A 193 -2.04 1.88 -12.26
N SER A 194 -0.99 2.72 -12.24
CA SER A 194 -0.28 3.16 -13.45
C SER A 194 0.22 1.99 -14.29
N ALA A 195 0.91 1.03 -13.66
CA ALA A 195 1.49 -0.11 -14.36
C ALA A 195 0.43 -1.11 -14.85
N MET A 196 -0.56 -1.45 -14.01
CA MET A 196 -1.62 -2.39 -14.39
C MET A 196 -2.52 -1.83 -15.49
N ALA A 197 -2.91 -0.57 -15.39
CA ALA A 197 -3.72 0.10 -16.41
C ALA A 197 -2.95 0.16 -17.74
N SER A 198 -1.66 0.55 -17.71
CA SER A 198 -0.83 0.60 -18.91
C SER A 198 -0.63 -0.76 -19.56
N ALA A 199 -0.43 -1.81 -18.76
CA ALA A 199 -0.28 -3.18 -19.26
C ALA A 199 -1.56 -3.71 -19.94
N LYS A 200 -2.74 -3.23 -19.53
CA LYS A 200 -4.03 -3.74 -20.01
C LYS A 200 -4.68 -2.90 -21.09
N LEU A 201 -4.64 -1.58 -20.93
CA LEU A 201 -5.35 -0.63 -21.77
C LEU A 201 -4.39 0.14 -22.70
N GLY A 202 -3.08 0.00 -22.49
CA GLY A 202 -2.05 0.70 -23.25
C GLY A 202 -1.74 2.08 -22.66
N SER A 203 -1.02 2.91 -23.43
CA SER A 203 -0.48 4.20 -22.95
C SER A 203 -1.53 5.30 -22.79
N GLN A 204 -2.77 5.07 -23.20
CA GLN A 204 -3.84 6.06 -23.12
C GLN A 204 -5.15 5.35 -22.76
N ILE A 205 -5.85 5.92 -21.79
CA ILE A 205 -7.16 5.47 -21.34
C ILE A 205 -8.17 6.59 -21.60
N ASP A 206 -9.38 6.22 -22.02
CA ASP A 206 -10.43 7.19 -22.32
C ASP A 206 -11.04 7.78 -21.03
N ILE A 207 -11.25 6.93 -20.02
CA ILE A 207 -11.86 7.28 -18.74
C ILE A 207 -11.08 6.60 -17.61
N HIS A 208 -10.54 7.40 -16.69
CA HIS A 208 -9.99 6.95 -15.40
C HIS A 208 -10.87 7.51 -14.29
N SER A 209 -11.31 6.66 -13.36
CA SER A 209 -12.27 7.07 -12.32
C SER A 209 -11.97 6.45 -10.96
N GLY A 210 -12.41 7.12 -9.90
CA GLY A 210 -12.31 6.67 -8.52
C GLY A 210 -13.12 7.58 -7.59
N GLY A 211 -13.06 7.34 -6.28
CA GLY A 211 -13.58 8.27 -5.27
C GLY A 211 -12.88 9.63 -5.35
N ILE A 212 -13.54 10.70 -4.90
CA ILE A 212 -12.96 12.06 -4.91
C ILE A 212 -11.71 12.16 -4.02
N ASP A 213 -11.66 11.35 -2.97
CA ASP A 213 -10.51 11.19 -2.08
C ASP A 213 -9.27 10.61 -2.79
N LEU A 214 -9.45 9.92 -3.93
CA LEU A 214 -8.34 9.43 -4.75
C LEU A 214 -7.76 10.51 -5.67
N ALA A 215 -8.41 11.68 -5.84
CA ALA A 215 -7.88 12.74 -6.69
C ALA A 215 -6.46 13.16 -6.24
N PHE A 216 -6.26 13.32 -4.93
CA PHE A 216 -4.94 13.58 -4.35
C PHE A 216 -4.68 12.76 -3.07
N PRO A 217 -3.49 12.15 -2.91
CA PRO A 217 -2.39 12.18 -3.86
C PRO A 217 -2.47 11.07 -4.92
N HIS A 218 -3.48 10.19 -4.90
CA HIS A 218 -3.43 8.94 -5.67
C HIS A 218 -3.39 9.16 -7.19
N HIS A 219 -4.44 9.70 -7.80
CA HIS A 219 -4.45 9.98 -9.25
C HIS A 219 -3.42 11.06 -9.63
N ASP A 220 -3.19 12.06 -8.76
CA ASP A 220 -2.14 13.06 -8.97
C ASP A 220 -0.71 12.51 -8.96
N ASN A 221 -0.50 11.31 -8.40
CA ASN A 221 0.74 10.54 -8.48
C ASN A 221 0.74 9.55 -9.66
N GLU A 222 -0.41 9.02 -10.07
CA GLU A 222 -0.51 8.14 -11.25
C GLU A 222 -0.22 8.86 -12.56
N LEU A 223 -0.70 10.10 -12.70
CA LEU A 223 -0.46 10.93 -13.88
C LEU A 223 1.04 11.12 -14.17
N PRO A 224 1.87 11.65 -13.24
CA PRO A 224 3.30 11.83 -13.50
C PRO A 224 4.04 10.50 -13.64
N GLN A 225 3.61 9.41 -12.99
CA GLN A 225 4.19 8.09 -13.22
C GLN A 225 3.97 7.63 -14.66
N SER A 226 2.75 7.79 -15.17
CA SER A 226 2.37 7.39 -16.53
C SER A 226 2.99 8.27 -17.61
N GLU A 227 3.14 9.57 -17.35
CA GLU A 227 3.80 10.51 -18.27
C GLU A 227 5.33 10.40 -18.25
N ALA A 228 5.89 9.86 -17.18
CA ALA A 228 7.33 9.65 -17.02
C ALA A 228 7.81 8.28 -17.54
N TYR A 229 6.91 7.34 -17.86
CA TYR A 229 7.18 6.02 -18.42
C TYR A 229 7.37 6.09 -19.95
#